data_AF-A0A962T339-F1
#
_entry.id   AF-A0A962T339-F1
#
_cell.length_a   1.000
_cell.length_b   1.000
_cell.length_c   1.000
_cell.angle_alpha   90.00
_cell.angle_beta   90.00
_cell.angle_gamma   90.00
#
_symmetry.space_group_name_H-M   'P 1'
#
loop_
_entity.id
_entity.type
_entity.pdbx_description
1 polymer ?
#
loop_
_entity_poly.entity_id
_entity_poly.type
_entity_poly.pdbx_seq_one_letter_code
_entity_poly.pdbx_strand_id
1 'polypeptide(L)'
;MNGLLGDHRLRQRSFAPKLTDSEIITMEMVGEFLGLDTDVGIWKYFHRHWLSWFPALGLRTTFAQQVANLWVIKQRLHQRLLVDLGAATDPFHLVDGGPMPVCVDPRAPMSVVPRGGRPWLLCGKN
;
A
#
# COMPACT_ATOMS: atom_id res chain seq x y z
N MET A 1 15.96 8.79 8.26
CA MET A 1 15.88 7.77 7.20
C MET A 1 17.17 6.97 7.01
N ASN A 2 18.35 7.58 6.85
CA ASN A 2 19.60 6.90 6.45
C ASN A 2 19.92 5.58 7.22
N GLY A 3 19.69 5.52 8.53
CA GLY A 3 19.90 4.28 9.31
C GLY A 3 18.98 3.10 8.95
N LEU A 4 17.82 3.33 8.32
CA LEU A 4 16.94 2.27 7.79
C LEU A 4 17.34 1.84 6.36
N LEU A 5 18.16 2.63 5.67
CA LEU A 5 18.49 2.40 4.26
C LEU A 5 19.72 1.49 4.09
N GLY A 6 20.74 1.64 4.93
CA GLY A 6 22.03 1.01 4.67
C GLY A 6 22.53 1.38 3.26
N ASP A 7 23.06 0.40 2.51
CA ASP A 7 23.52 0.61 1.13
C ASP A 7 22.38 0.68 0.09
N HIS A 8 21.12 0.56 0.48
CA HIS A 8 20.00 0.50 -0.46
C HIS A 8 19.59 1.89 -0.95
N ARG A 9 20.02 2.22 -2.17
CA ARG A 9 19.50 3.37 -2.92
C ARG A 9 18.02 3.14 -3.26
N LEU A 10 17.14 3.92 -2.63
CA LEU A 10 15.71 4.02 -2.94
C LEU A 10 15.41 4.32 -4.42
N ARG A 11 16.34 5.01 -5.10
CA ARG A 11 16.25 5.35 -6.52
C ARG A 11 17.60 5.11 -7.19
N GLN A 12 17.64 4.18 -8.16
CA GLN A 12 18.79 3.99 -9.06
C GLN A 12 18.73 4.87 -10.32
N ARG A 13 17.54 5.18 -10.85
CA ARG A 13 17.35 6.06 -12.03
C ARG A 13 16.03 6.85 -11.96
N SER A 14 16.13 8.17 -11.79
CA SER A 14 15.10 9.21 -12.12
C SER A 14 15.53 10.56 -11.51
N PHE A 15 14.88 11.66 -11.92
CA PHE A 15 14.95 12.93 -11.19
C PHE A 15 14.46 12.75 -9.75
N ALA A 16 15.05 13.51 -8.82
CA ALA A 16 14.55 13.57 -7.45
C ALA A 16 13.10 14.10 -7.44
N PRO A 17 12.17 13.45 -6.72
CA PRO A 17 10.82 13.99 -6.55
C PRO A 17 10.85 15.29 -5.75
N LYS A 18 9.85 16.15 -5.96
CA LYS A 18 9.69 17.38 -5.18
C LYS A 18 9.24 17.10 -3.74
N LEU A 19 8.42 16.06 -3.57
CA LEU A 19 7.93 15.60 -2.28
C LEU A 19 8.94 14.60 -1.69
N THR A 20 9.31 14.79 -0.43
CA THR A 20 10.28 13.92 0.26
C THR A 20 9.65 12.60 0.65
N ASP A 21 10.49 11.56 0.74
CA ASP A 21 10.05 10.23 1.14
C ASP A 21 9.43 10.23 2.57
N SER A 22 9.86 11.16 3.44
CA SER A 22 9.30 11.37 4.79
C SER A 22 7.93 12.03 4.81
N GLU A 23 7.67 13.00 3.92
CA GLU A 23 6.34 13.57 3.77
C GLU A 23 5.35 12.50 3.31
N ILE A 24 5.75 11.64 2.35
CA ILE A 24 4.88 10.57 1.84
C ILE A 24 4.51 9.56 2.91
N ILE A 25 5.47 9.07 3.70
CA ILE A 25 5.17 8.15 4.81
C ILE A 25 4.28 8.84 5.85
N THR A 26 4.45 10.15 6.09
CA THR A 26 3.55 10.92 6.96
C THR A 26 2.13 11.00 6.40
N MET A 27 2.00 11.23 5.08
CA MET A 27 0.71 11.26 4.39
C MET A 27 0.02 9.89 4.39
N GLU A 28 0.78 8.79 4.21
CA GLU A 28 0.26 7.42 4.33
C GLU A 28 -0.25 7.15 5.75
N MET A 29 0.57 7.37 6.79
CA MET A 29 0.20 7.09 8.19
C MET A 29 -1.00 7.92 8.65
N VAL A 30 -1.08 9.21 8.30
CA VAL A 30 -2.22 10.05 8.68
C VAL A 30 -3.44 9.76 7.79
N GLY A 31 -3.24 9.36 6.53
CA GLY A 31 -4.32 8.87 5.67
C GLY A 31 -5.00 7.63 6.24
N GLU A 32 -4.20 6.63 6.63
CA GLU A 32 -4.67 5.40 7.29
C GLU A 32 -5.42 5.72 8.60
N PHE A 33 -4.86 6.60 9.44
CA PHE A 33 -5.52 7.04 10.68
C PHE A 33 -6.87 7.74 10.46
N LEU A 34 -7.10 8.32 9.27
CA LEU A 34 -8.36 8.93 8.85
C LEU A 34 -9.31 7.96 8.11
N GLY A 35 -8.94 6.68 7.98
CA GLY A 35 -9.73 5.68 7.23
C GLY A 35 -9.69 5.90 5.70
N LEU A 36 -8.54 6.30 5.17
CA LEU A 36 -8.33 6.55 3.73
C LEU A 36 -7.46 5.45 3.11
N ASP A 37 -8.00 4.23 3.01
CA ASP A 37 -7.32 2.98 2.62
C ASP A 37 -6.74 2.94 1.18
N THR A 38 -6.68 4.07 0.46
CA THR A 38 -6.15 4.13 -0.91
C THR A 38 -5.33 5.38 -1.16
N ASP A 39 -4.22 5.26 -1.89
CA ASP A 39 -3.38 6.37 -2.38
C ASP A 39 -4.20 7.49 -3.03
N VAL A 40 -5.29 7.11 -3.72
CA VAL A 40 -6.22 8.03 -4.39
C VAL A 40 -7.04 8.83 -3.39
N GLY A 41 -7.51 8.20 -2.31
CA GLY A 41 -8.20 8.85 -1.20
C GLY A 41 -7.28 9.80 -0.44
N ILE A 42 -6.11 9.31 -0.04
CA ILE A 42 -5.06 10.08 0.65
C ILE A 42 -4.68 11.31 -0.19
N TRP A 43 -4.27 11.13 -1.45
CA TRP A 43 -3.88 12.24 -2.32
C TRP A 43 -5.00 13.28 -2.48
N LYS A 44 -6.27 12.84 -2.67
CA LYS A 44 -7.43 13.74 -2.77
C LYS A 44 -7.66 14.53 -1.49
N TYR A 45 -7.52 13.90 -0.33
CA TYR A 45 -7.71 14.56 0.96
C TYR A 45 -6.63 15.62 1.19
N PHE A 46 -5.36 15.26 1.09
CA PHE A 46 -4.26 16.19 1.30
C PHE A 46 -4.27 17.35 0.30
N HIS A 47 -4.55 17.11 -0.99
CA HIS A 47 -4.67 18.16 -1.99
C HIS A 47 -5.84 19.13 -1.71
N ARG A 48 -6.91 18.69 -1.05
CA ARG A 48 -8.07 19.53 -0.72
C ARG A 48 -7.92 20.29 0.59
N HIS A 49 -7.35 19.66 1.61
CA HIS A 49 -7.40 20.16 2.98
C HIS A 49 -6.06 20.73 3.46
N TRP A 50 -4.93 20.11 3.09
CA TRP A 50 -3.61 20.42 3.68
C TRP A 50 -2.51 20.71 2.63
N LEU A 51 -2.89 21.12 1.42
CA LEU A 51 -1.94 21.49 0.35
C LEU A 51 -0.97 22.61 0.78
N SER A 52 -1.39 23.49 1.69
CA SER A 52 -0.55 24.52 2.31
C SER A 52 0.61 23.96 3.15
N TRP A 53 0.48 22.75 3.69
CA TRP A 53 1.54 22.07 4.46
C TRP A 53 2.41 21.18 3.58
N PHE A 54 1.87 20.71 2.45
CA PHE A 54 2.57 19.89 1.47
C PHE A 54 2.57 20.56 0.08
N PRO A 55 3.17 21.77 -0.07
CA PRO A 55 3.13 22.54 -1.32
C PRO A 55 3.86 21.86 -2.49
N ALA A 56 4.69 20.86 -2.19
CA ALA A 56 5.36 20.01 -3.17
C ALA A 56 4.48 18.85 -3.71
N LEU A 57 3.24 18.70 -3.24
CA LEU A 57 2.34 17.63 -3.64
C LEU A 57 2.00 17.71 -5.13
N GLY A 58 2.61 16.81 -5.91
CA GLY A 58 2.46 16.75 -7.36
C GLY A 58 1.22 15.99 -7.83
N LEU A 59 1.26 15.53 -9.08
CA LEU A 59 0.20 14.73 -9.69
C LEU A 59 -0.04 13.43 -8.91
N ARG A 60 -1.30 13.01 -8.82
CA ARG A 60 -1.74 11.75 -8.18
C ARG A 60 -0.93 10.53 -8.62
N THR A 61 -0.60 10.42 -9.90
CA THR A 61 0.21 9.32 -10.45
C THR A 61 1.63 9.33 -9.92
N THR A 62 2.25 10.51 -9.79
CA THR A 62 3.60 10.64 -9.20
C THR A 62 3.61 10.33 -7.71
N PHE A 63 2.55 10.70 -6.98
CA PHE A 63 2.38 10.33 -5.57
C PHE A 63 2.27 8.81 -5.40
N ALA A 64 1.33 8.15 -6.09
CA ALA A 64 1.17 6.70 -6.03
C ALA A 64 2.44 5.93 -6.46
N GLN A 65 3.13 6.41 -7.50
CA GLN A 65 4.43 5.84 -7.91
C GLN A 65 5.48 5.93 -6.80
N GLN A 66 5.53 7.03 -6.06
CA GLN A 66 6.47 7.20 -4.96
C GLN A 66 6.06 6.34 -3.74
N VAL A 67 4.78 6.33 -3.36
CA VAL A 67 4.20 5.44 -2.33
C VAL A 67 4.56 3.97 -2.60
N ALA A 68 4.39 3.51 -3.84
CA ALA A 68 4.76 2.16 -4.26
C ALA A 68 6.28 1.92 -4.14
N ASN A 69 7.12 2.87 -4.60
CA ASN A 69 8.58 2.75 -4.53
C ASN A 69 9.12 2.70 -3.09
N LEU A 70 8.37 3.16 -2.08
CA LEU A 70 8.77 3.15 -0.67
C LEU A 70 8.49 1.82 0.05
N TRP A 71 7.98 0.79 -0.63
CA TRP A 71 7.63 -0.50 -0.03
C TRP A 71 8.75 -1.12 0.81
N VAL A 72 10.01 -1.04 0.35
CA VAL A 72 11.18 -1.58 1.08
C VAL A 72 11.39 -0.85 2.42
N ILE A 73 11.17 0.47 2.47
CA ILE A 73 11.27 1.23 3.73
C ILE A 73 10.12 0.84 4.65
N LYS A 74 8.90 0.77 4.13
CA LYS A 74 7.71 0.38 4.91
C LYS A 74 7.89 -0.99 5.54
N GLN A 75 8.39 -1.96 4.79
CA GLN A 75 8.73 -3.29 5.32
C GLN A 75 9.82 -3.24 6.41
N ARG A 76 10.90 -2.47 6.21
CA ARG A 76 11.97 -2.34 7.23
C ARG A 76 11.52 -1.61 8.50
N LEU A 77 10.70 -0.58 8.34
CA LEU A 77 10.10 0.14 9.46
C LEU A 77 9.19 -0.81 10.25
N HIS A 78 8.35 -1.59 9.56
CA HIS A 78 7.52 -2.62 10.17
C HIS A 78 8.37 -3.68 10.90
N GLN A 79 9.42 -4.22 10.26
CA GLN A 79 10.35 -5.17 10.90
C GLN A 79 11.01 -4.59 12.16
N ARG A 80 11.40 -3.32 12.13
CA ARG A 80 11.98 -2.64 13.29
C ARG A 80 10.94 -2.48 14.42
N LEU A 81 9.72 -2.06 14.08
CA LEU A 81 8.62 -1.93 15.03
C LEU A 81 8.24 -3.28 15.66
N LEU A 82 8.24 -4.39 14.91
CA LEU A 82 8.01 -5.73 15.46
C LEU A 82 9.04 -6.10 16.54
N VAL A 83 10.31 -5.75 16.35
CA VAL A 83 11.37 -5.99 17.34
C VAL A 83 11.22 -5.05 18.54
N ASP A 84 11.03 -3.75 18.31
CA ASP A 84 10.93 -2.74 19.38
C ASP A 84 9.67 -2.91 20.25
N LEU A 85 8.59 -3.48 19.69
CA LEU A 85 7.35 -3.80 20.41
C LEU A 85 7.36 -5.22 21.04
N GLY A 86 8.44 -5.99 20.88
CA GLY A 86 8.53 -7.39 21.35
C GLY A 86 7.69 -8.41 20.55
N ALA A 87 6.85 -7.94 19.62
CA ALA A 87 5.97 -8.74 18.76
C ALA A 87 6.74 -9.75 17.87
N ALA A 88 8.02 -9.51 17.58
CA ALA A 88 8.88 -10.45 16.85
C ALA A 88 9.13 -11.78 17.57
N THR A 89 8.87 -11.85 18.88
CA THR A 89 9.00 -13.05 19.73
C THR A 89 7.68 -13.52 20.35
N ASP A 90 6.58 -12.85 20.02
CA ASP A 90 5.25 -13.24 20.50
C ASP A 90 4.82 -14.56 19.84
N PRO A 91 4.40 -15.60 20.58
CA PRO A 91 3.86 -16.83 20.00
C PRO A 91 2.56 -16.61 19.18
N PHE A 92 1.89 -15.46 19.32
CA PHE A 92 0.68 -15.12 18.58
C PHE A 92 0.87 -13.87 17.73
N HIS A 93 0.86 -14.03 16.40
CA HIS A 93 0.83 -12.92 15.46
C HIS A 93 -0.58 -12.76 14.89
N LEU A 94 -1.25 -11.64 15.20
CA LEU A 94 -2.51 -11.28 14.56
C LEU A 94 -2.23 -10.72 13.15
N VAL A 95 -2.50 -11.53 12.13
CA VAL A 95 -2.48 -11.10 10.72
C VAL A 95 -3.92 -10.89 10.28
N ASP A 96 -4.25 -9.70 9.78
CA ASP A 96 -5.55 -9.42 9.16
C ASP A 96 -5.63 -10.08 7.77
N GLY A 97 -5.78 -11.40 7.80
CA GLY A 97 -5.81 -12.27 6.63
C GLY A 97 -7.24 -12.55 6.18
N GLY A 98 -7.84 -11.62 5.43
CA GLY A 98 -8.97 -11.96 4.58
C GLY A 98 -8.56 -13.05 3.56
N PRO A 99 -9.39 -14.07 3.27
CA PRO A 99 -9.02 -15.14 2.34
C PRO A 99 -8.81 -14.58 0.93
N MET A 100 -7.56 -14.60 0.45
CA MET A 100 -7.23 -14.18 -0.90
C MET A 100 -7.72 -15.26 -1.89
N PRO A 101 -8.61 -14.95 -2.84
CA PRO A 101 -9.10 -15.94 -3.79
C PRO A 101 -7.98 -16.32 -4.77
N VAL A 102 -7.39 -17.50 -4.59
CA VAL A 102 -6.51 -18.11 -5.59
C VAL A 102 -7.32 -18.48 -6.82
N CYS A 103 -7.05 -17.80 -7.94
CA CYS A 103 -7.65 -18.12 -9.23
C CYS A 103 -7.20 -19.52 -9.70
N VAL A 104 -8.14 -20.46 -9.71
CA VAL A 104 -8.09 -21.61 -10.61
C VAL A 104 -8.62 -21.19 -12.01
N ASP A 105 -8.11 -21.81 -13.08
CA ASP A 105 -7.98 -21.30 -14.48
C ASP A 105 -9.31 -21.40 -15.32
N PRO A 106 -9.53 -20.73 -16.49
CA PRO A 106 -10.91 -20.54 -17.03
C PRO A 106 -11.62 -21.62 -17.90
N ARG A 107 -10.91 -22.47 -18.66
CA ARG A 107 -11.48 -23.26 -19.78
C ARG A 107 -12.35 -24.45 -19.36
N ALA A 108 -13.63 -24.21 -19.17
CA ALA A 108 -14.67 -25.11 -19.66
C ALA A 108 -15.98 -24.32 -19.84
N PRO A 109 -16.90 -24.75 -20.71
CA PRO A 109 -17.95 -23.89 -21.27
C PRO A 109 -18.89 -23.27 -20.23
N MET A 110 -19.51 -22.15 -20.62
CA MET A 110 -20.56 -21.48 -19.86
C MET A 110 -21.70 -22.44 -19.50
N SER A 111 -22.06 -22.48 -18.23
CA SER A 111 -23.43 -22.77 -17.80
C SER A 111 -24.05 -21.49 -17.22
N VAL A 112 -25.35 -21.34 -17.44
CA VAL A 112 -26.12 -20.10 -17.26
C VAL A 112 -26.01 -19.52 -15.84
N VAL A 113 -25.80 -18.21 -15.75
CA VAL A 113 -25.81 -17.46 -14.46
C VAL A 113 -27.25 -17.39 -13.91
N PRO A 114 -27.53 -17.92 -12.70
CA PRO A 114 -28.82 -17.71 -12.04
C PRO A 114 -28.93 -16.25 -11.57
N ARG A 115 -30.03 -15.56 -11.89
CA ARG A 115 -30.27 -14.21 -11.37
C ARG A 115 -30.46 -14.27 -9.85
N GLY A 116 -29.51 -13.72 -9.09
CA GLY A 116 -29.58 -13.59 -7.62
C GLY A 116 -28.37 -14.11 -6.83
N GLY A 117 -27.38 -14.75 -7.46
CA GLY A 117 -26.16 -15.24 -6.79
C GLY A 117 -25.08 -14.19 -6.57
N ARG A 118 -24.28 -14.32 -5.49
CA ARG A 118 -23.13 -13.43 -5.19
C ARG A 118 -21.97 -13.68 -6.18
N PRO A 119 -21.12 -12.68 -6.50
CA PRO A 119 -20.22 -12.75 -7.67
C PRO A 119 -19.06 -13.78 -7.61
N TRP A 120 -18.76 -14.32 -6.42
CA TRP A 120 -17.52 -15.04 -6.13
C TRP A 120 -17.43 -16.49 -6.66
N LEU A 121 -18.35 -16.91 -7.53
CA LEU A 121 -18.48 -18.30 -8.03
C LEU A 121 -17.90 -18.50 -9.44
N LEU A 122 -17.13 -17.55 -9.97
CA LEU A 122 -16.60 -17.56 -11.34
C LEU A 122 -15.06 -17.49 -11.39
N CYS A 123 -14.40 -18.51 -10.83
CA CYS A 123 -12.99 -18.83 -11.11
C CYS A 123 -12.77 -20.34 -10.90
N GLY A 124 -12.27 -21.08 -11.90
CA GLY A 124 -11.91 -22.50 -11.76
C GLY A 124 -12.37 -23.45 -12.87
N LYS A 125 -11.37 -24.05 -13.56
CA LYS A 125 -11.30 -25.01 -14.70
C LYS A 125 -9.80 -25.03 -15.15
N ASN A 126 -9.44 -25.17 -16.45
CA ASN A 126 -8.06 -25.06 -16.99
C ASN A 126 -7.95 -24.27 -18.31
#